data_AF-A0A499V113-F1
#
_entry.id   AF-A0A499V113-F1
#
_cell.length_a   1.000
_cell.length_b   1.000
_cell.length_c   1.000
_cell.angle_alpha   90.00
_cell.angle_beta   90.00
_cell.angle_gamma   90.00
#
_symmetry.space_group_name_H-M   'P 1'
#
loop_
_entity.id
_entity.type
_entity.pdbx_description
1 polymer ?
#
loop_
_entity_poly.entity_id
_entity_poly.type
_entity_poly.pdbx_seq_one_letter_code
_entity_poly.pdbx_strand_id
1 'polypeptide(L)'
;MHREPPPVWPDEARCAVMLSFDVDGPTLWLDDRSTGRCDDARAFSIGAYGPWRGTPRLLDLLEDRGLPATFFVLPATWFVPEHTALRHPDAVRRIAAAGHEIAAAAPPVPGET
;
A
#
# COMPACT_ATOMS: atom_id res chain seq x y z
N MET A 1 -26.48 0.09 -27.87
CA MET A 1 -25.26 -0.20 -27.09
C MET A 1 -24.21 0.83 -27.48
N HIS A 2 -24.09 1.92 -26.73
CA HIS A 2 -23.07 2.94 -27.00
C HIS A 2 -21.73 2.42 -26.44
N ARG A 3 -20.74 2.19 -27.30
CA ARG A 3 -19.35 2.01 -26.86
C ARG A 3 -18.72 3.39 -26.77
N GLU A 4 -18.17 3.71 -25.61
CA GLU A 4 -17.31 4.88 -25.48
C GLU A 4 -16.08 4.73 -26.40
N PRO A 5 -15.60 5.85 -26.98
CA PRO A 5 -14.37 5.83 -27.74
C PRO A 5 -13.21 5.38 -26.83
N PRO A 6 -12.22 4.66 -27.38
CA PRO A 6 -11.07 4.21 -26.60
C PRO A 6 -10.33 5.43 -26.00
N PRO A 7 -9.85 5.34 -24.76
CA PRO A 7 -9.11 6.42 -24.13
C PRO A 7 -7.85 6.74 -24.94
N VAL A 8 -7.57 8.04 -25.09
CA VAL A 8 -6.34 8.53 -25.72
C VAL A 8 -5.28 8.64 -24.63
N TRP A 9 -4.24 7.83 -24.72
CA TRP A 9 -3.12 7.86 -23.79
C TRP A 9 -2.01 8.78 -24.32
N PRO A 10 -1.18 9.35 -23.42
CA PRO A 10 0.02 10.09 -23.81
C PRO A 10 0.97 9.25 -24.69
N ASP A 11 1.80 9.94 -25.48
CA ASP A 11 2.87 9.34 -26.30
C ASP A 11 2.42 8.20 -27.23
N GLU A 12 1.18 8.28 -27.75
CA GLU A 12 0.57 7.27 -28.62
C GLU A 12 0.50 5.86 -28.00
N ALA A 13 0.56 5.78 -26.67
CA ALA A 13 0.50 4.51 -25.96
C ALA A 13 -0.86 3.81 -26.19
N ARG A 14 -0.81 2.48 -26.29
CA ARG A 14 -2.02 1.67 -26.53
C ARG A 14 -2.78 1.32 -25.25
N CYS A 15 -2.11 1.42 -24.11
CA CYS A 15 -2.66 1.19 -22.79
C CYS A 15 -1.83 1.90 -21.72
N ALA A 16 -2.45 2.18 -20.57
CA ALA A 16 -1.75 2.53 -19.35
C ALA A 16 -1.63 1.29 -18.46
N VAL A 17 -0.48 1.13 -17.80
CA VAL A 17 -0.25 0.10 -16.77
C VAL A 17 0.23 0.82 -15.53
N MET A 18 -0.43 0.53 -14.40
CA MET A 18 -0.08 1.07 -13.10
C MET A 18 0.35 -0.09 -12.20
N LEU A 19 1.58 -0.01 -11.68
CA LEU A 19 2.03 -0.92 -10.65
C LEU A 19 1.62 -0.36 -9.28
N SER A 20 0.79 -1.11 -8.57
CA SER A 20 0.33 -0.77 -7.22
C SER A 20 0.70 -1.86 -6.22
N PHE A 21 1.17 -1.45 -5.05
CA PHE A 21 1.50 -2.36 -3.96
C PHE A 21 0.82 -1.94 -2.66
N ASP A 22 0.05 -2.84 -2.08
CA ASP A 22 -0.57 -2.66 -0.76
C ASP A 22 0.38 -3.14 0.33
N VAL A 23 0.78 -2.23 1.22
CA VAL A 23 1.72 -2.50 2.33
C VAL A 23 0.95 -2.54 3.65
N ASP A 24 0.17 -3.60 3.82
CA ASP A 24 -0.78 -3.73 4.95
C ASP A 24 -0.12 -4.15 6.26
N GLY A 25 1.05 -4.78 6.17
CA GLY A 25 1.85 -5.23 7.32
C GLY A 25 1.17 -6.32 8.16
N PRO A 26 1.59 -6.47 9.43
CA PRO A 26 0.97 -7.39 10.40
C PRO A 26 -0.53 -7.21 10.57
N THR A 27 -1.05 -6.02 10.31
CA THR A 27 -2.45 -5.65 10.57
C THR A 27 -3.43 -6.52 9.77
N LEU A 28 -3.10 -6.85 8.52
CA LEU A 28 -3.92 -7.76 7.70
C LEU A 28 -4.02 -9.17 8.29
N TRP A 29 -2.94 -9.62 8.94
CA TRP A 29 -2.82 -10.99 9.44
C TRP A 29 -3.30 -11.14 10.89
N LEU A 30 -3.27 -10.05 11.64
CA LEU A 30 -3.74 -9.98 13.03
C LEU A 30 -5.23 -9.60 13.12
N ASP A 31 -5.82 -9.05 12.06
CA ASP A 31 -7.26 -8.81 11.98
C ASP A 31 -8.03 -10.10 11.65
N ASP A 32 -7.94 -11.09 12.54
CA ASP A 32 -8.92 -12.17 12.59
C ASP A 32 -10.15 -11.68 13.36
N ARG A 33 -11.01 -10.96 12.63
CA ARG A 33 -12.33 -10.48 13.08
C ARG A 33 -13.21 -11.58 13.68
N SER A 34 -12.85 -12.86 13.54
CA SER A 34 -13.61 -14.00 14.05
C SER A 34 -13.09 -14.59 15.37
N THR A 35 -11.82 -14.38 15.74
CA THR A 35 -11.22 -15.00 16.95
C THR A 35 -10.74 -14.01 18.02
N GLY A 36 -10.55 -12.73 17.69
CA GLY A 36 -10.11 -11.72 18.66
C GLY A 36 -8.70 -11.96 19.24
N ARG A 37 -7.89 -12.79 18.57
CA ARG A 37 -6.51 -13.09 18.98
C ARG A 37 -5.54 -12.10 18.38
N CYS A 38 -5.09 -11.15 19.21
CA CYS A 38 -4.10 -10.15 18.83
C CYS A 38 -2.65 -10.58 19.15
N ASP A 39 -2.44 -11.83 19.60
CA ASP A 39 -1.17 -12.34 20.14
C ASP A 39 -0.53 -13.47 19.32
N ASP A 40 -0.93 -13.63 18.05
CA ASP A 40 -0.33 -14.62 17.16
C ASP A 40 1.02 -14.15 16.58
N ALA A 41 2.11 -14.65 17.18
CA ALA A 41 3.48 -14.40 16.74
C ALA A 41 3.75 -14.85 15.29
N ARG A 42 3.08 -15.90 14.80
CA ARG A 42 3.22 -16.37 13.41
C ARG A 42 2.56 -15.37 12.46
N ALA A 43 1.34 -14.95 12.76
CA ALA A 43 0.63 -13.95 11.96
C ALA A 43 1.40 -12.63 11.90
N PHE A 44 1.93 -12.17 13.04
CA PHE A 44 2.80 -11.00 13.09
C PHE A 44 4.05 -11.18 12.22
N SER A 45 4.75 -12.31 12.36
CA SER A 45 5.99 -12.54 11.59
C SER A 45 5.76 -12.56 10.07
N ILE A 46 4.64 -13.09 9.61
CA ILE A 46 4.30 -13.11 8.17
C ILE A 46 4.00 -11.70 7.68
N GLY A 47 3.13 -10.96 8.38
CA GLY A 47 2.78 -9.60 7.97
C GLY A 47 3.92 -8.60 8.12
N ALA A 48 4.81 -8.77 9.10
CA ALA A 48 5.96 -7.89 9.31
C ALA A 48 7.00 -7.99 8.18
N TYR A 49 7.04 -9.12 7.47
CA TYR A 49 7.98 -9.31 6.37
C TYR A 49 7.79 -8.30 5.24
N GLY A 50 6.54 -7.97 4.90
CA GLY A 50 6.20 -6.99 3.85
C GLY A 50 6.90 -5.66 4.10
N PRO A 51 6.56 -4.92 5.17
CA PRO A 51 7.18 -3.64 5.48
C PRO A 51 8.68 -3.72 5.75
N TRP A 52 9.16 -4.76 6.45
CA TRP A 52 10.57 -4.80 6.90
C TRP A 52 11.53 -5.29 5.83
N ARG A 53 11.10 -6.16 4.92
CA ARG A 53 11.98 -6.84 3.94
C ARG A 53 11.44 -6.87 2.52
N GLY A 54 10.12 -6.88 2.34
CA GLY A 54 9.48 -6.88 1.02
C GLY A 54 9.57 -5.52 0.35
N THR A 55 9.07 -4.47 1.00
CA THR A 55 9.03 -3.11 0.49
C THR A 55 10.42 -2.58 0.11
N PRO A 56 11.48 -2.70 0.93
CA PRO A 56 12.81 -2.27 0.51
C PRO A 56 13.29 -2.96 -0.78
N ARG A 57 13.08 -4.27 -0.92
CA ARG A 57 13.49 -5.00 -2.13
C ARG A 57 12.69 -4.62 -3.37
N LEU A 58 11.40 -4.31 -3.20
CA LEU A 58 10.57 -3.83 -4.30
C LEU A 58 11.03 -2.44 -4.75
N LEU A 59 11.37 -1.56 -3.81
CA LEU A 59 11.93 -0.24 -4.12
C LEU A 59 13.26 -0.37 -4.87
N ASP A 60 14.19 -1.20 -4.39
CA ASP A 60 15.47 -1.46 -5.07
C ASP A 60 15.24 -1.95 -6.52
N LEU A 61 14.28 -2.86 -6.73
CA LEU A 61 13.95 -3.39 -8.06
C LEU A 61 13.31 -2.34 -8.98
N LEU A 62 12.44 -1.48 -8.45
CA LEU A 62 11.79 -0.41 -9.22
C LEU A 62 12.82 0.66 -9.63
N GLU A 63 13.75 1.00 -8.73
CA GLU A 63 14.86 1.90 -9.00
C GLU A 63 15.78 1.34 -10.08
N ASP A 64 16.22 0.08 -9.96
CA ASP A 64 17.05 -0.60 -10.97
C ASP A 64 16.39 -0.63 -12.36
N ARG A 65 15.06 -0.60 -12.44
CA ARG A 65 14.29 -0.62 -13.69
C ARG A 65 13.80 0.75 -14.13
N GLY A 66 14.01 1.80 -13.34
CA GLY A 66 13.51 3.14 -13.60
C GLY A 66 11.98 3.20 -13.74
N LEU A 67 11.25 2.33 -13.02
CA LEU A 67 9.79 2.21 -13.13
C LEU A 67 9.08 2.97 -12.01
N PRO A 68 8.06 3.79 -12.34
CA PRO A 68 7.19 4.39 -11.33
C PRO A 68 6.21 3.35 -10.78
N ALA A 69 5.89 3.46 -9.49
CA ALA A 69 4.85 2.68 -8.82
C ALA A 69 4.16 3.51 -7.73
N THR A 70 2.93 3.13 -7.39
CA THR A 70 2.15 3.72 -6.30
C THR A 70 2.11 2.73 -5.13
N PHE A 71 2.46 3.18 -3.93
CA PHE A 71 2.39 2.35 -2.73
C PHE A 71 1.21 2.79 -1.87
N PHE A 72 0.23 1.90 -1.73
CA PHE A 72 -0.89 2.08 -0.81
C PHE A 72 -0.45 1.59 0.56
N VAL A 73 -0.43 2.49 1.51
CA VAL A 73 -0.17 2.14 2.91
C VAL A 73 -1.51 2.29 3.61
N LEU A 74 -2.07 1.19 4.13
CA LEU A 74 -3.29 1.25 4.93
C LEU A 74 -3.03 2.09 6.20
N PRO A 75 -3.68 3.25 6.40
CA PRO A 75 -4.03 3.70 7.73
C PRO A 75 -5.03 2.69 8.29
N ALA A 76 -4.57 1.90 9.26
CA ALA A 76 -5.34 0.84 9.90
C ALA A 76 -6.77 1.27 10.21
N THR A 77 -7.74 0.54 9.67
CA THR A 77 -9.15 0.80 9.96
C THR A 77 -9.61 0.00 11.17
N TRP A 78 -10.23 0.72 12.09
CA TRP A 78 -11.22 0.27 13.08
C TRP A 78 -10.74 -0.62 14.23
N PHE A 79 -9.62 -0.27 14.85
CA PHE A 79 -9.50 0.04 16.28
C PHE A 79 -8.01 0.30 16.57
N VAL A 80 -7.62 1.60 16.54
CA VAL A 80 -6.41 2.20 17.15
C VAL A 80 -5.06 1.95 16.38
N PRO A 81 -4.24 2.99 16.12
CA PRO A 81 -4.37 4.00 15.05
C PRO A 81 -2.99 4.15 14.32
N GLU A 82 -2.82 5.09 13.38
CA GLU A 82 -1.57 5.88 13.12
C GLU A 82 -0.17 5.17 13.00
N HIS A 83 -0.08 3.84 13.11
CA HIS A 83 1.11 3.17 13.64
C HIS A 83 2.11 2.81 12.57
N THR A 84 1.69 2.47 11.36
CA THR A 84 2.66 2.04 10.34
C THR A 84 3.51 3.22 9.87
N ALA A 85 2.90 4.39 9.63
CA ALA A 85 3.63 5.60 9.28
C ALA A 85 4.43 6.16 10.47
N LEU A 86 3.92 6.12 11.71
CA LEU A 86 4.64 6.58 12.91
C LEU A 86 5.70 5.61 13.45
N ARG A 87 5.53 4.29 13.30
CA ARG A 87 6.51 3.27 13.72
C ARG A 87 7.58 3.02 12.66
N HIS A 88 7.26 3.27 11.39
CA HIS A 88 8.20 3.14 10.28
C HIS A 88 8.30 4.44 9.47
N PRO A 89 8.59 5.59 10.11
CA PRO A 89 8.65 6.86 9.42
C PRO A 89 9.78 6.87 8.38
N ASP A 90 10.83 6.08 8.59
CA ASP A 90 11.93 5.94 7.63
C ASP A 90 11.51 5.21 6.36
N ALA A 91 10.56 4.27 6.44
CA ALA A 91 10.01 3.62 5.24
C ALA A 91 9.19 4.61 4.43
N VAL A 92 8.33 5.39 5.08
CA VAL A 92 7.51 6.44 4.44
C VAL A 92 8.41 7.51 3.82
N ARG A 93 9.42 7.99 4.55
CA ARG A 93 10.40 8.97 4.03
C ARG A 93 11.17 8.45 2.83
N ARG A 94 11.55 7.17 2.82
CA ARG A 94 12.23 6.54 1.68
C ARG A 94 11.33 6.45 0.45
N ILE A 95 10.06 6.09 0.62
CA ILE A 95 9.09 6.06 -0.47
C ILE A 95 8.91 7.45 -1.07
N ALA A 96 8.77 8.49 -0.22
CA ALA A 96 8.68 9.88 -0.66
C ALA A 96 9.97 10.36 -1.35
N ALA A 97 11.14 10.02 -0.81
CA ALA A 97 12.44 10.40 -1.37
C ALA A 97 12.71 9.74 -2.74
N ALA A 98 12.14 8.55 -2.97
CA ALA A 98 12.17 7.87 -4.26
C ALA A 98 11.19 8.47 -5.29
N GLY A 99 10.42 9.50 -4.92
CA GLY A 99 9.48 10.18 -5.81
C GLY A 99 8.18 9.44 -6.07
N HIS A 100 7.84 8.46 -5.23
CA HIS A 100 6.61 7.69 -5.36
C HIS A 100 5.42 8.38 -4.67
N GLU A 101 4.24 8.22 -5.27
CA GLU A 101 2.99 8.69 -4.69
C GLU A 101 2.63 7.87 -3.45
N ILE A 102 2.20 8.57 -2.39
CA ILE A 102 1.72 7.99 -1.13
C ILE A 102 0.25 8.36 -0.97
N ALA A 103 -0.62 7.35 -0.91
CA ALA A 103 -2.06 7.53 -0.72
C ALA A 103 -2.52 6.94 0.63
N ALA A 104 -3.50 7.59 1.24
CA ALA A 104 -4.16 7.11 2.45
C ALA A 104 -5.32 6.19 2.07
N ALA A 105 -5.21 4.90 2.40
CA ALA A 105 -6.30 3.94 2.24
C ALA A 105 -7.18 3.89 3.51
N ALA A 106 -7.95 4.94 3.77
CA ALA A 106 -9.00 4.93 4.79
C ALA A 106 -10.35 4.62 4.13
N PRO A 107 -11.23 3.81 4.74
CA PRO A 107 -12.60 3.70 4.26
C PRO A 107 -13.35 5.02 4.49
N PRO A 108 -14.42 5.26 3.70
CA PRO A 108 -15.24 6.46 3.85
C PRO A 108 -15.74 6.61 5.29
N VAL A 109 -15.68 7.84 5.81
CA VAL A 109 -16.29 8.18 7.09
C VAL A 109 -17.82 8.06 6.92
N PRO A 110 -18.52 7.24 7.71
CA PRO A 110 -19.96 7.17 7.61
C PRO A 110 -20.58 8.53 7.96
N GLY A 111 -21.25 9.18 7.00
CA GLY A 111 -22.12 10.33 7.27
C GLY A 111 -21.74 11.68 6.67
N GLU A 112 -20.65 11.80 5.91
CA GLU A 112 -20.32 13.04 5.21
C GLU A 112 -20.16 12.78 3.70
N THR A 113 -21.16 13.21 2.94
CA THR A 113 -21.09 13.44 1.49
C THR A 113 -20.73 14.89 1.22
#